data_AF-A0A8K1D3D8-F1
#
_entry.id   AF-A0A8K1D3D8-F1
#
_cell.length_a   1.000
_cell.length_b   1.000
_cell.length_c   1.000
_cell.angle_alpha   90.00
_cell.angle_beta   90.00
_cell.angle_gamma   90.00
#
_symmetry.space_group_name_H-M   'P 1'
#
loop_
_entity.id
_entity.type
_entity.pdbx_description
1 polymer ?
#
loop_
_entity_poly.entity_id
_entity_poly.type
_entity_poly.pdbx_seq_one_letter_code
_entity_poly.pdbx_strand_id
1 'polypeptide(L)'
;LNLNYWNNGYIGKTEIWRNVSIAREYLIAYTVMLGENISPLVYLPFVNAPNSTSLLDTLWNYLYIAEGSDWTWQTGPPAYGPSWFKEQALLYTSTITSLVKSQFSMIKVESVKVSNNHIQFSIYNGINHTVYLTVVVKYGNGQLVMPTVLGEGLNKIDIKENNISSTSLQIYLYSPVLQSEIGNTLIPITSYGFLIAQYSFNVSESSSMDQIYIIIGAIALIVLLIEISIRRFIK
;
A
#
# COMPACT_ATOMS: atom_id res chain seq x y z
N LEU A 1 -13.94 26.64 -31.10
CA LEU A 1 -12.95 26.69 -29.99
C LEU A 1 -11.67 26.02 -30.48
N ASN A 2 -10.49 26.63 -30.29
CA ASN A 2 -9.21 26.03 -30.70
C ASN A 2 -8.59 25.27 -29.51
N LEU A 3 -8.65 23.94 -29.53
CA LEU A 3 -8.15 23.09 -28.43
C LEU A 3 -6.62 23.10 -28.27
N ASN A 4 -5.88 23.65 -29.24
CA ASN A 4 -4.43 23.75 -29.18
C ASN A 4 -3.93 24.64 -28.02
N TYR A 5 -4.80 25.50 -27.48
CA TYR A 5 -4.50 26.26 -26.26
C TYR A 5 -4.32 25.35 -25.04
N TRP A 6 -4.96 24.20 -24.96
CA TRP A 6 -4.86 23.30 -23.80
C TRP A 6 -4.06 22.03 -24.09
N ASN A 7 -4.06 21.58 -25.35
CA ASN A 7 -3.29 20.41 -25.75
C ASN A 7 -2.87 20.49 -27.22
N ASN A 8 -1.56 20.69 -27.45
CA ASN A 8 -0.95 20.74 -28.78
C ASN A 8 0.37 19.92 -28.84
N GLY A 9 0.59 19.03 -27.88
CA GLY A 9 1.83 18.26 -27.78
C GLY A 9 3.04 19.03 -27.21
N TYR A 10 2.90 20.31 -26.85
CA TYR A 10 3.98 21.05 -26.18
C TYR A 10 4.35 20.39 -24.85
N ILE A 11 5.66 20.21 -24.62
CA ILE A 11 6.18 19.43 -23.50
C ILE A 11 5.69 19.91 -22.13
N GLY A 12 5.56 21.23 -21.94
CA GLY A 12 5.05 21.77 -20.67
C GLY A 12 3.58 21.40 -20.42
N LYS A 13 2.74 21.36 -21.47
CA LYS A 13 1.32 21.00 -21.33
C LYS A 13 1.15 19.50 -21.11
N THR A 14 1.89 18.68 -21.86
CA THR A 14 1.85 17.23 -21.68
C THR A 14 2.37 16.81 -20.30
N GLU A 15 3.38 17.52 -19.78
CA GLU A 15 3.87 17.32 -18.42
C GLU A 15 2.80 17.68 -17.36
N ILE A 16 2.10 18.81 -17.51
CA ILE A 16 0.98 19.15 -16.60
C ILE A 16 -0.08 18.05 -16.64
N TRP A 17 -0.57 17.67 -17.83
CA TRP A 17 -1.60 16.63 -17.97
C TRP A 17 -1.18 15.31 -17.33
N ARG A 18 0.06 14.88 -17.56
CA ARG A 18 0.60 13.65 -16.97
C ARG A 18 0.61 13.72 -15.44
N ASN A 19 1.08 14.82 -14.85
CA ASN A 19 1.17 14.96 -13.40
C ASN A 19 -0.22 15.10 -12.76
N VAL A 20 -1.16 15.79 -13.41
CA VAL A 20 -2.56 15.86 -12.97
C VAL A 20 -3.19 14.47 -12.96
N SER A 21 -3.02 13.68 -14.01
CA SER A 21 -3.53 12.29 -14.05
C SER A 21 -2.93 11.43 -12.94
N ILE A 22 -1.62 11.48 -12.73
CA ILE A 22 -0.94 10.73 -11.66
C ILE A 22 -1.45 11.17 -10.28
N ALA A 23 -1.53 12.47 -10.02
CA ALA A 23 -2.00 12.99 -8.74
C ALA A 23 -3.45 12.58 -8.45
N ARG A 24 -4.33 12.64 -9.47
CA ARG A 24 -5.70 12.16 -9.38
C ARG A 24 -5.76 10.67 -9.05
N GLU A 25 -5.01 9.83 -9.76
CA GLU A 25 -5.00 8.38 -9.54
C GLU A 25 -4.55 8.02 -8.12
N TYR A 26 -3.50 8.67 -7.61
CA TYR A 26 -3.08 8.51 -6.21
C TYR A 26 -4.15 8.99 -5.22
N LEU A 27 -4.72 10.17 -5.44
CA LEU A 27 -5.71 10.74 -4.52
C LEU A 27 -6.99 9.89 -4.48
N ILE A 28 -7.45 9.35 -5.61
CA ILE A 28 -8.58 8.43 -5.65
C ILE A 28 -8.27 7.16 -4.87
N ALA A 29 -7.09 6.56 -5.09
CA ALA A 29 -6.68 5.39 -4.32
C ALA A 29 -6.63 5.66 -2.81
N TYR A 30 -6.17 6.83 -2.40
CA TYR A 30 -6.19 7.22 -0.99
C TYR A 30 -7.63 7.42 -0.47
N THR A 31 -8.48 8.09 -1.23
CA THR A 31 -9.89 8.36 -0.88
C THR A 31 -10.67 7.07 -0.68
N VAL A 32 -10.59 6.14 -1.64
CA VAL A 32 -11.27 4.85 -1.59
C VAL A 32 -10.74 3.99 -0.45
N MET A 33 -9.43 4.03 -0.18
CA MET A 33 -8.84 3.33 0.97
C MET A 33 -9.38 3.85 2.30
N LEU A 34 -9.69 5.14 2.41
CA LEU A 34 -10.31 5.71 3.61
C LEU A 34 -11.81 5.39 3.73
N GLY A 35 -12.42 4.79 2.70
CA GLY A 35 -13.86 4.52 2.63
C GLY A 35 -14.68 5.77 2.27
N GLU A 36 -14.04 6.78 1.70
CA GLU A 36 -14.65 8.08 1.38
C GLU A 36 -15.12 8.16 -0.08
N ASN A 37 -15.99 9.12 -0.37
CA ASN A 37 -16.50 9.33 -1.72
C ASN A 37 -15.48 10.04 -2.61
N ILE A 38 -15.29 9.54 -3.83
CA ILE A 38 -14.44 10.16 -4.85
C ILE A 38 -15.01 11.53 -5.26
N SER A 39 -14.13 12.51 -5.44
CA SER A 39 -14.47 13.88 -5.84
C SER A 39 -15.54 14.53 -4.94
N PRO A 40 -15.30 14.60 -3.62
CA PRO A 40 -16.25 15.17 -2.68
C PRO A 40 -16.36 16.69 -2.87
N LEU A 41 -17.51 17.25 -2.47
CA LEU A 41 -17.61 18.70 -2.28
C LEU A 41 -16.73 19.08 -1.08
N VAL A 42 -15.64 19.79 -1.35
CA VAL A 42 -14.72 20.25 -0.31
C VAL A 42 -15.37 21.38 0.47
N TYR A 43 -15.51 21.19 1.79
CA TYR A 43 -15.93 22.25 2.69
C TYR A 43 -14.73 23.10 3.11
N LEU A 44 -14.67 24.34 2.62
CA LEU A 44 -13.69 25.34 3.03
C LEU A 44 -14.42 26.40 3.88
N PRO A 45 -14.30 26.39 5.21
CA PRO A 45 -14.78 27.49 6.02
C PRO A 45 -13.84 28.68 5.81
N PHE A 46 -14.04 29.46 4.73
CA PHE A 46 -13.21 30.62 4.37
C PHE A 46 -13.03 31.63 5.52
N VAL A 47 -13.95 31.64 6.48
CA VAL A 47 -13.93 32.50 7.67
C VAL A 47 -12.98 32.02 8.77
N ASN A 48 -12.69 30.71 8.82
CA ASN A 48 -11.94 30.08 9.92
C ASN A 48 -10.60 29.48 9.48
N ALA A 49 -10.47 29.01 8.23
CA ALA A 49 -9.20 28.60 7.65
C ALA A 49 -9.28 28.59 6.11
N PRO A 50 -8.29 29.15 5.39
CA PRO A 50 -8.20 29.02 3.93
C PRO A 50 -7.95 27.57 3.47
N ASN A 51 -7.65 26.65 4.40
CA ASN A 51 -7.44 25.22 4.19
C ASN A 51 -8.38 24.42 5.12
N SER A 52 -8.88 23.26 4.68
CA SER A 52 -9.67 22.36 5.54
C SER A 52 -8.82 21.83 6.71
N THR A 53 -9.45 21.49 7.83
CA THR A 53 -8.78 20.74 8.92
C THR A 53 -8.55 19.27 8.55
N SER A 54 -9.19 18.79 7.48
CA SER A 54 -9.00 17.46 6.91
C SER A 54 -7.89 17.48 5.85
N LEU A 55 -6.95 16.55 5.97
CA LEU A 55 -5.92 16.32 4.94
C LEU A 55 -6.59 15.96 3.61
N LEU A 56 -7.57 15.05 3.63
CA LEU A 56 -8.23 14.56 2.43
C LEU A 56 -8.92 15.71 1.66
N ASP A 57 -9.66 16.55 2.36
CA ASP A 57 -10.33 17.73 1.78
C ASP A 57 -9.32 18.71 1.17
N THR A 58 -8.21 18.94 1.88
CA THR A 58 -7.14 19.83 1.41
C THR A 58 -6.52 19.30 0.12
N LEU A 59 -6.29 17.98 0.03
CA LEU A 59 -5.75 17.35 -1.17
C LEU A 59 -6.73 17.39 -2.36
N TRP A 60 -8.03 17.19 -2.11
CA TRP A 60 -9.06 17.35 -3.15
C TRP A 60 -9.14 18.80 -3.64
N ASN A 61 -9.07 19.78 -2.74
CA ASN A 61 -8.99 21.19 -3.12
C ASN A 61 -7.77 21.48 -4.00
N TYR A 62 -6.61 20.95 -3.62
CA TYR A 62 -5.39 21.10 -4.41
C TYR A 62 -5.52 20.46 -5.79
N LEU A 63 -6.22 19.33 -5.91
CA LEU A 63 -6.47 18.70 -7.20
C LEU A 63 -7.38 19.57 -8.07
N TYR A 64 -8.46 20.12 -7.51
CA TYR A 64 -9.36 21.02 -8.24
C TYR A 64 -8.64 22.28 -8.73
N ILE A 65 -7.75 22.83 -7.91
CA ILE A 65 -6.89 23.93 -8.35
C ILE A 65 -5.97 23.46 -9.48
N ALA A 66 -5.27 22.34 -9.32
CA ALA A 66 -4.34 21.81 -10.32
C ALA A 66 -4.99 21.44 -11.67
N GLU A 67 -6.27 21.11 -11.67
CA GLU A 67 -7.06 20.80 -12.86
C GLU A 67 -7.56 22.06 -13.60
N GLY A 68 -7.29 23.25 -13.05
CA GLY A 68 -7.59 24.54 -13.66
C GLY A 68 -7.07 24.63 -15.10
N SER A 69 -7.97 24.92 -16.04
CA SER A 69 -7.61 24.92 -17.46
C SER A 69 -6.62 26.05 -17.83
N ASP A 70 -6.54 27.10 -17.01
CA ASP A 70 -5.63 28.23 -17.19
C ASP A 70 -4.15 27.80 -17.18
N TRP A 71 -3.79 26.77 -16.41
CA TRP A 71 -2.41 26.27 -16.34
C TRP A 71 -1.91 25.84 -17.71
N THR A 72 -2.70 25.03 -18.42
CA THR A 72 -2.33 24.53 -19.75
C THR A 72 -2.57 25.57 -20.83
N TRP A 73 -3.58 26.44 -20.67
CA TRP A 73 -3.82 27.57 -21.57
C TRP A 73 -2.60 28.47 -21.68
N GLN A 74 -2.03 28.87 -20.54
CA GLN A 74 -0.89 29.80 -20.44
C GLN A 74 0.45 29.15 -20.79
N THR A 75 0.59 27.83 -20.66
CA THR A 75 1.89 27.15 -20.77
C THR A 75 2.34 26.96 -22.22
N GLY A 76 3.27 27.81 -22.67
CA GLY A 76 3.87 27.70 -23.99
C GLY A 76 2.91 28.06 -25.14
N PRO A 77 3.21 27.66 -26.39
CA PRO A 77 2.40 28.04 -27.55
C PRO A 77 0.95 27.55 -27.41
N PRO A 78 -0.05 28.30 -27.89
CA PRO A 78 0.08 29.58 -28.58
C PRO A 78 0.05 30.81 -27.65
N ALA A 79 -0.25 30.66 -26.35
CA ALA A 79 -0.44 31.80 -25.45
C ALA A 79 0.88 32.40 -24.95
N TYR A 80 1.90 31.58 -24.73
CA TYR A 80 3.21 31.98 -24.18
C TYR A 80 3.09 32.81 -22.90
N GLY A 81 2.21 32.39 -21.99
CA GLY A 81 2.06 32.99 -20.68
C GLY A 81 3.31 32.79 -19.80
N PRO A 82 3.31 33.41 -18.60
CA PRO A 82 4.41 33.30 -17.66
C PRO A 82 4.72 31.84 -17.28
N SER A 83 6.01 31.51 -17.14
CA SER A 83 6.46 30.16 -16.80
C SER A 83 5.91 29.64 -15.48
N TRP A 84 5.60 30.53 -14.53
CA TRP A 84 5.08 30.15 -13.21
C TRP A 84 3.72 29.44 -13.27
N PHE A 85 2.92 29.60 -14.33
CA PHE A 85 1.67 28.85 -14.47
C PHE A 85 1.91 27.34 -14.51
N LYS A 86 2.94 26.91 -15.27
CA LYS A 86 3.35 25.51 -15.29
C LYS A 86 3.81 25.06 -13.90
N GLU A 87 4.70 25.83 -13.29
CA GLU A 87 5.31 25.47 -12.01
C GLU A 87 4.28 25.32 -10.89
N GLN A 88 3.23 26.15 -10.86
CA GLN A 88 2.15 26.02 -9.86
C GLN A 88 1.37 24.71 -10.02
N ALA A 89 0.98 24.34 -11.25
CA ALA A 89 0.29 23.08 -11.49
C ALA A 89 1.14 21.86 -11.08
N LEU A 90 2.45 21.91 -11.34
CA LEU A 90 3.38 20.86 -10.93
C LEU A 90 3.59 20.83 -9.41
N LEU A 91 3.58 21.99 -8.75
CA LEU A 91 3.68 22.06 -7.29
C LEU A 91 2.49 21.41 -6.59
N TYR A 92 1.25 21.72 -7.00
CA TYR A 92 0.06 21.08 -6.42
C TYR A 92 0.06 19.56 -6.63
N THR A 93 0.30 19.11 -7.86
CA THR A 93 0.28 17.68 -8.21
C THR A 93 1.38 16.88 -7.51
N SER A 94 2.59 17.44 -7.39
CA SER A 94 3.69 16.82 -6.64
C SER A 94 3.42 16.79 -5.13
N THR A 95 2.79 17.83 -4.58
CA THR A 95 2.37 17.87 -3.17
C THR A 95 1.33 16.79 -2.87
N ILE A 96 0.30 16.66 -3.71
CA ILE A 96 -0.70 15.58 -3.58
C ILE A 96 -0.03 14.21 -3.63
N THR A 97 0.77 13.97 -4.67
CA THR A 97 1.41 12.67 -4.89
C THR A 97 2.35 12.30 -3.74
N SER A 98 3.17 13.24 -3.25
CA SER A 98 4.12 12.99 -2.16
C SER A 98 3.42 12.74 -0.83
N LEU A 99 2.39 13.51 -0.49
CA LEU A 99 1.62 13.33 0.74
C LEU A 99 0.85 12.01 0.74
N VAL A 100 0.19 11.65 -0.36
CA VAL A 100 -0.50 10.35 -0.48
C VAL A 100 0.48 9.19 -0.34
N LYS A 101 1.63 9.24 -1.02
CA LYS A 101 2.67 8.21 -0.87
C LYS A 101 3.20 8.13 0.56
N SER A 102 3.35 9.27 1.23
CA SER A 102 3.71 9.30 2.65
C SER A 102 2.68 8.59 3.51
N GLN A 103 1.38 8.83 3.28
CA GLN A 103 0.29 8.15 3.99
C GLN A 103 0.32 6.63 3.75
N PHE A 104 0.47 6.20 2.49
CA PHE A 104 0.62 4.80 2.13
C PHE A 104 1.79 4.11 2.84
N SER A 105 2.92 4.81 2.99
CA SER A 105 4.10 4.27 3.69
C SER A 105 3.90 4.01 5.19
N MET A 106 2.83 4.56 5.78
CA MET A 106 2.48 4.35 7.19
C MET A 106 1.75 3.02 7.41
N ILE A 107 1.33 2.33 6.35
CA ILE A 107 0.71 1.00 6.41
C ILE A 107 1.80 -0.06 6.16
N LYS A 108 2.13 -0.83 7.19
CA LYS A 108 3.27 -1.76 7.20
C LYS A 108 2.88 -3.16 7.62
N VAL A 109 3.38 -4.16 6.92
CA VAL A 109 3.33 -5.55 7.41
C VAL A 109 4.49 -5.72 8.40
N GLU A 110 4.17 -5.87 9.68
CA GLU A 110 5.14 -5.91 10.78
C GLU A 110 5.70 -7.31 11.04
N SER A 111 4.86 -8.33 10.89
CA SER A 111 5.27 -9.71 11.13
C SER A 111 4.46 -10.67 10.30
N VAL A 112 5.09 -11.78 9.91
CA VAL A 112 4.46 -12.93 9.27
C VAL A 112 4.97 -14.18 9.95
N LYS A 113 4.06 -15.08 10.29
CA LYS A 113 4.33 -16.41 10.82
C LYS A 113 3.49 -17.40 10.04
N VAL A 114 4.12 -18.49 9.64
CA VAL A 114 3.41 -19.62 9.04
C VAL A 114 3.56 -20.77 10.01
N SER A 115 2.44 -21.35 10.42
CA SER A 115 2.40 -22.48 11.36
C SER A 115 1.28 -23.41 10.93
N ASN A 116 1.56 -24.71 10.77
CA ASN A 116 0.59 -25.79 10.48
C ASN A 116 -0.79 -25.33 9.95
N ASN A 117 -0.86 -25.12 8.64
CA ASN A 117 -2.06 -24.70 7.89
C ASN A 117 -2.61 -23.30 8.22
N HIS A 118 -1.82 -22.44 8.86
CA HIS A 118 -2.19 -21.06 9.15
C HIS A 118 -1.11 -20.10 8.66
N ILE A 119 -1.56 -19.00 8.07
CA ILE A 119 -0.75 -17.80 7.83
C ILE A 119 -1.25 -16.74 8.79
N GLN A 120 -0.40 -16.37 9.74
CA GLN A 120 -0.64 -15.28 10.67
C GLN A 120 0.24 -14.10 10.30
N PHE A 121 -0.32 -12.92 10.15
CA PHE A 121 0.46 -11.71 9.99
C PHE A 121 -0.18 -10.54 10.69
N SER A 122 0.63 -9.52 10.93
CA SER A 122 0.15 -8.26 11.51
C SER A 122 0.43 -7.11 10.56
N ILE A 123 -0.57 -6.28 10.34
CA ILE A 123 -0.44 -5.02 9.61
C ILE A 123 -0.59 -3.88 10.61
N TYR A 124 0.41 -3.02 10.70
CA TYR A 124 0.32 -1.75 11.39
C TYR A 124 -0.28 -0.70 10.45
N ASN A 125 -1.37 -0.09 10.86
CA ASN A 125 -1.95 1.08 10.25
C ASN A 125 -1.56 2.32 11.06
N GLY A 126 -0.57 3.07 10.57
CA GLY A 126 -0.16 4.33 11.18
C GLY A 126 -1.03 5.52 10.80
N ILE A 127 -2.00 5.35 9.91
CA ILE A 127 -2.94 6.41 9.54
C ILE A 127 -3.94 6.56 10.68
N ASN A 128 -4.20 7.79 11.12
CA ASN A 128 -5.19 8.13 12.16
C ASN A 128 -6.62 8.06 11.60
N HIS A 129 -6.94 6.94 10.97
CA HIS A 129 -8.23 6.60 10.39
C HIS A 129 -8.31 5.09 10.13
N THR A 130 -9.52 4.54 10.14
CA THR A 130 -9.78 3.19 9.63
C THR A 130 -9.49 3.13 8.13
N VAL A 131 -8.84 2.07 7.67
CA VAL A 131 -8.55 1.87 6.23
C VAL A 131 -9.14 0.56 5.71
N TYR A 132 -9.56 0.60 4.46
CA TYR A 132 -10.17 -0.49 3.71
C TYR A 132 -9.22 -0.91 2.59
N LEU A 133 -8.82 -2.17 2.59
CA LEU A 133 -7.82 -2.72 1.68
C LEU A 133 -8.30 -4.02 1.05
N THR A 134 -7.77 -4.33 -0.12
CA THR A 134 -7.70 -5.70 -0.62
C THR A 134 -6.30 -6.23 -0.32
N VAL A 135 -6.22 -7.23 0.56
CA VAL A 135 -4.96 -7.90 0.88
C VAL A 135 -4.84 -9.15 0.02
N VAL A 136 -3.74 -9.25 -0.72
CA VAL A 136 -3.41 -10.43 -1.53
C VAL A 136 -2.17 -11.09 -0.97
N VAL A 137 -2.29 -12.35 -0.58
CA VAL A 137 -1.19 -13.18 -0.08
C VAL A 137 -0.88 -14.23 -1.12
N LYS A 138 0.34 -14.20 -1.68
CA LYS A 138 0.83 -15.24 -2.60
C LYS A 138 1.80 -16.16 -1.88
N TYR A 139 1.62 -17.47 -2.05
CA TYR A 139 2.43 -18.53 -1.44
C TYR A 139 2.62 -19.66 -2.45
N GLY A 140 3.85 -19.85 -2.94
CA GLY A 140 4.13 -20.86 -3.97
C GLY A 140 3.26 -20.64 -5.21
N ASN A 141 2.43 -21.63 -5.56
CA ASN A 141 1.48 -21.56 -6.68
C ASN A 141 0.09 -21.08 -6.27
N GLY A 142 -0.15 -20.84 -4.98
CA GLY A 142 -1.42 -20.40 -4.42
C GLY A 142 -1.50 -18.89 -4.21
N GLN A 143 -2.73 -18.39 -4.11
CA GLN A 143 -3.01 -17.03 -3.70
C GLN A 143 -4.30 -16.95 -2.89
N LEU A 144 -4.31 -16.04 -1.93
CA LEU A 144 -5.48 -15.67 -1.14
C LEU A 144 -5.74 -14.18 -1.36
N VAL A 145 -7.01 -13.83 -1.52
CA VAL A 145 -7.46 -12.46 -1.73
C VAL A 145 -8.57 -12.20 -0.72
N MET A 146 -8.42 -11.14 0.08
CA MET A 146 -9.41 -10.81 1.10
C MET A 146 -9.59 -9.30 1.26
N PRO A 147 -10.85 -8.82 1.26
CA PRO A 147 -11.18 -7.51 1.80
C PRO A 147 -10.78 -7.46 3.27
N THR A 148 -10.07 -6.41 3.66
CA THR A 148 -9.51 -6.25 5.00
C THR A 148 -9.79 -4.84 5.48
N VAL A 149 -10.35 -4.73 6.68
CA VAL A 149 -10.53 -3.46 7.39
C VAL A 149 -9.47 -3.40 8.47
N LEU A 150 -8.66 -2.35 8.47
CA LEU A 150 -7.65 -2.11 9.49
C LEU A 150 -8.07 -0.91 10.34
N GLY A 151 -8.23 -1.11 11.64
CA GLY A 151 -8.32 0.00 12.60
C GLY A 151 -6.96 0.67 12.77
N GLU A 152 -6.90 1.74 13.56
CA GLU A 152 -5.64 2.39 13.90
C GLU A 152 -4.72 1.44 14.68
N GLY A 153 -3.41 1.51 14.41
CA GLY A 153 -2.41 0.69 15.10
C GLY A 153 -2.29 -0.73 14.54
N LEU A 154 -1.95 -1.68 15.42
CA LEU A 154 -1.62 -3.05 15.03
C LEU A 154 -2.86 -3.92 14.84
N ASN A 155 -3.04 -4.47 13.64
CA ASN A 155 -4.13 -5.36 13.27
C ASN A 155 -3.58 -6.76 13.01
N LYS A 156 -4.15 -7.79 13.65
CA LYS A 156 -3.73 -9.18 13.49
C LYS A 156 -4.70 -9.90 12.55
N ILE A 157 -4.13 -10.64 11.59
CA ILE A 157 -4.87 -11.39 10.58
C ILE A 157 -4.39 -12.84 10.65
N ASP A 158 -5.33 -13.77 10.77
CA ASP A 158 -5.07 -15.22 10.81
C ASP A 158 -5.93 -15.89 9.75
N ILE A 159 -5.28 -16.57 8.81
CA ILE A 159 -5.95 -17.25 7.70
C ILE A 159 -5.59 -18.73 7.75
N LYS A 160 -6.62 -19.56 7.77
CA LYS A 160 -6.48 -21.00 7.62
C LYS A 160 -6.36 -21.37 6.14
N GLU A 161 -5.26 -22.00 5.78
CA GLU A 161 -5.00 -22.53 4.44
C GLU A 161 -4.35 -23.90 4.51
N ASN A 162 -4.97 -24.88 3.85
CA ASN A 162 -4.46 -26.24 3.80
C ASN A 162 -3.51 -26.34 2.60
N ASN A 163 -2.23 -26.66 2.85
CA ASN A 163 -1.13 -26.76 1.85
C ASN A 163 -0.32 -25.47 1.61
N ILE A 164 0.14 -24.81 2.67
CA ILE A 164 1.19 -23.80 2.55
C ILE A 164 2.54 -24.50 2.43
N SER A 165 2.97 -24.78 1.20
CA SER A 165 4.25 -25.47 0.92
C SER A 165 5.38 -24.53 0.50
N SER A 166 5.23 -23.21 0.72
CA SER A 166 6.18 -22.23 0.22
C SER A 166 7.15 -21.72 1.29
N THR A 167 8.42 -21.68 0.92
CA THR A 167 9.50 -21.01 1.67
C THR A 167 9.47 -19.49 1.54
N SER A 168 8.60 -18.95 0.67
CA SER A 168 8.47 -17.51 0.47
C SER A 168 7.01 -17.08 0.39
N LEU A 169 6.71 -15.95 1.00
CA LEU A 169 5.37 -15.39 1.06
C LEU A 169 5.42 -13.93 0.63
N GLN A 170 4.53 -13.56 -0.28
CA GLN A 170 4.39 -12.17 -0.73
C GLN A 170 3.04 -11.62 -0.29
N ILE A 171 3.05 -10.47 0.37
CA ILE A 171 1.84 -9.75 0.76
C ILE A 171 1.76 -8.47 -0.03
N TYR A 172 0.65 -8.28 -0.74
CA TYR A 172 0.33 -7.08 -1.49
C TYR A 172 -0.86 -6.40 -0.85
N LEU A 173 -0.74 -5.09 -0.67
CA LEU A 173 -1.80 -4.24 -0.15
C LEU A 173 -2.32 -3.38 -1.30
N TYR A 174 -3.61 -3.49 -1.59
CA TYR A 174 -4.27 -2.70 -2.63
C TYR A 174 -5.34 -1.79 -2.00
N SER A 175 -5.44 -0.56 -2.49
CA SER A 175 -6.66 0.22 -2.35
C SER A 175 -7.71 -0.38 -3.29
N PRO A 176 -8.95 -0.63 -2.84
CA PRO A 176 -9.95 -1.37 -3.61
C PRO A 176 -10.61 -0.54 -4.72
N VAL A 177 -9.85 0.30 -5.42
CA VAL A 177 -10.32 1.09 -6.57
C VAL A 177 -10.56 0.18 -7.77
N LEU A 178 -11.72 0.32 -8.39
CA LEU A 178 -12.06 -0.38 -9.63
C LEU A 178 -11.74 0.48 -10.85
N GLN A 179 -11.30 -0.16 -11.93
CA GLN A 179 -11.00 0.55 -13.18
C GLN A 179 -12.22 1.31 -13.73
N SER A 180 -13.43 0.80 -13.48
CA SER A 180 -14.69 1.48 -13.86
C SER A 180 -14.90 2.82 -13.16
N GLU A 181 -14.27 3.05 -12.00
CA GLU A 181 -14.43 4.28 -11.22
C GLU A 181 -13.53 5.42 -11.72
N ILE A 182 -12.44 5.09 -12.43
CA ILE A 182 -11.42 6.06 -12.83
C ILE A 182 -11.12 6.09 -14.33
N GLY A 183 -11.59 5.10 -15.08
CA GLY A 183 -11.40 5.02 -16.52
C GLY A 183 -9.96 4.67 -16.91
N ASN A 184 -9.43 5.37 -17.91
CA ASN A 184 -8.07 5.15 -18.41
C ASN A 184 -7.04 5.72 -17.43
N THR A 185 -6.06 4.91 -17.06
CA THR A 185 -5.05 5.26 -16.06
C THR A 185 -3.64 5.15 -16.59
N LEU A 186 -2.74 5.95 -16.03
CA LEU A 186 -1.30 5.87 -16.26
C LEU A 186 -0.65 4.85 -15.34
N ILE A 187 -1.17 4.72 -14.11
CA ILE A 187 -0.77 3.71 -13.14
C ILE A 187 -1.67 2.48 -13.33
N PRO A 188 -1.10 1.29 -13.55
CA PRO A 188 -1.90 0.08 -13.73
C PRO A 188 -2.77 -0.21 -12.51
N ILE A 189 -4.08 -0.32 -12.74
CA ILE A 189 -5.02 -0.90 -11.78
C ILE A 189 -5.23 -2.37 -12.12
N THR A 190 -5.00 -3.23 -11.14
CA THR A 190 -5.21 -4.66 -11.29
C THR A 190 -6.65 -5.03 -10.96
N SER A 191 -7.04 -6.29 -11.16
CA SER A 191 -8.32 -6.81 -10.66
C SER A 191 -8.46 -6.74 -9.13
N TYR A 192 -7.36 -6.51 -8.39
CA TYR A 192 -7.34 -6.35 -6.93
C TYR A 192 -7.40 -4.88 -6.50
N GLY A 193 -7.18 -3.96 -7.43
CA GLY A 193 -7.18 -2.51 -7.21
C GLY A 193 -5.83 -1.84 -7.47
N PHE A 194 -5.65 -0.68 -6.84
CA PHE A 194 -4.45 0.15 -6.94
C PHE A 194 -3.40 -0.32 -5.92
N LEU A 195 -2.20 -0.70 -6.38
CA LEU A 195 -1.15 -1.20 -5.50
C LEU A 195 -0.60 -0.10 -4.58
N ILE A 196 -0.70 -0.31 -3.27
CA ILE A 196 -0.18 0.60 -2.24
C ILE A 196 1.21 0.17 -1.80
N ALA A 197 1.36 -1.11 -1.46
CA ALA A 197 2.61 -1.66 -0.93
C ALA A 197 2.73 -3.15 -1.24
N GLN A 198 3.97 -3.63 -1.29
CA GLN A 198 4.30 -5.03 -1.47
C GLN A 198 5.42 -5.41 -0.49
N TYR A 199 5.28 -6.58 0.11
CA TYR A 199 6.22 -7.15 1.07
C TYR A 199 6.55 -8.58 0.69
N SER A 200 7.81 -8.97 0.90
CA SER A 200 8.31 -10.32 0.64
C SER A 200 8.93 -10.86 1.93
N PHE A 201 8.53 -12.07 2.32
CA PHE A 201 8.98 -12.73 3.53
C PHE A 201 9.54 -14.11 3.18
N ASN A 202 10.67 -14.45 3.80
CA ASN A 202 11.17 -15.81 3.79
C ASN A 202 10.61 -16.53 5.01
N VAL A 203 9.88 -17.61 4.77
CA VAL A 203 9.31 -18.45 5.82
C VAL A 203 10.41 -19.42 6.24
N SER A 204 11.12 -19.09 7.31
CA SER A 204 11.96 -20.07 8.00
C SER A 204 11.05 -21.06 8.72
N GLU A 205 11.20 -22.36 8.44
CA GLU A 205 10.55 -23.40 9.23
C GLU A 205 10.83 -23.13 10.72
N SER A 206 9.76 -22.98 11.51
CA SER A 206 9.91 -23.07 12.96
C SER A 206 10.49 -24.45 13.24
N SER A 207 11.71 -24.51 13.78
CA SER A 207 12.25 -25.75 14.32
C SER A 207 11.20 -26.31 15.27
N SER A 208 10.60 -27.44 14.89
CA SER A 208 9.58 -28.07 15.70
C SER A 208 10.20 -28.38 17.06
N MET A 209 9.51 -28.03 18.14
CA MET A 209 9.88 -28.42 19.50
C MET A 209 10.18 -29.93 19.61
N ASP A 210 9.62 -30.74 18.70
CA ASP A 210 9.90 -32.17 18.54
C ASP A 210 11.38 -32.49 18.30
N GLN A 211 12.12 -31.66 17.54
CA GLN A 211 13.56 -31.89 17.33
C GLN A 211 14.37 -31.67 18.62
N ILE A 212 13.96 -30.72 19.47
CA ILE A 212 14.62 -30.48 20.76
C ILE A 212 14.36 -31.64 21.72
N TYR A 213 13.13 -32.18 21.77
CA TYR A 213 12.82 -33.36 22.59
C TYR A 213 13.52 -34.63 22.11
N ILE A 214 13.68 -34.82 20.79
CA ILE A 214 14.45 -35.95 20.24
C ILE A 214 15.94 -35.82 20.62
N ILE A 215 16.52 -34.62 20.55
CA ILE A 215 17.92 -34.38 20.94
C ILE A 215 18.10 -34.61 22.45
N ILE A 216 17.21 -34.08 23.29
CA ILE A 216 17.27 -34.29 24.75
C ILE A 216 17.09 -35.77 25.09
N GLY A 217 16.15 -36.45 24.44
CA GLY A 217 15.93 -37.90 24.62
C GLY A 217 17.14 -38.74 24.21
N ALA A 218 17.80 -38.40 23.10
CA ALA A 218 19.02 -39.08 22.64
C ALA A 218 20.19 -38.87 23.61
N ILE A 219 20.37 -37.65 24.14
CA ILE A 219 21.41 -37.35 25.14
C ILE A 219 21.16 -38.14 26.43
N ALA A 220 19.92 -38.19 26.91
CA ALA A 220 19.57 -38.96 28.11
C ALA A 220 19.84 -40.46 27.93
N LEU A 221 19.54 -41.02 26.74
CA LEU A 221 19.82 -42.43 26.44
C LEU A 221 21.33 -42.72 26.41
N ILE A 222 22.13 -41.82 25.84
CA ILE A 222 23.60 -41.96 25.80
C ILE A 222 24.19 -41.94 27.20
N VAL A 223 23.76 -41.00 28.06
CA VAL A 223 24.23 -40.93 29.46
C VAL A 223 23.90 -42.22 30.22
N LEU A 224 22.70 -42.76 30.01
CA LEU A 224 22.27 -44.00 30.67
C LEU A 224 23.05 -45.23 30.18
N LEU A 225 23.37 -45.28 28.87
CA LEU A 225 24.23 -46.31 28.30
C LEU A 225 25.68 -46.22 28.80
N ILE A 226 26.20 -45.00 28.99
CA ILE A 226 27.52 -44.77 29.60
C ILE A 226 27.52 -45.24 31.06
N GLU A 227 26.52 -44.89 31.87
CA GLU A 227 26.42 -45.35 33.26
C GLU A 227 26.35 -46.88 33.38
N ILE A 228 25.54 -47.53 32.52
CA ILE A 228 25.44 -49.00 32.50
C ILE A 228 26.78 -49.63 32.11
N SER A 229 27.50 -49.02 31.15
CA SER A 229 28.80 -49.51 30.70
C SER A 229 29.85 -49.36 31.81
N ILE A 230 29.91 -48.20 32.48
CA ILE A 230 30.81 -47.96 33.61
C ILE A 230 30.54 -48.95 34.76
N ARG A 231 29.27 -49.19 35.11
CA ARG A 231 28.91 -50.18 36.15
C ARG A 231 29.29 -51.62 35.81
N ARG A 232 29.40 -51.97 34.52
CA ARG A 232 29.86 -53.30 34.08
C ARG A 232 31.38 -53.48 34.16
N PHE A 233 32.16 -52.40 34.13
CA PHE A 233 33.63 -52.45 34.19
C PHE A 233 34.20 -52.22 35.60
N ILE A 234 33.39 -51.82 36.59
CA ILE A 234 33.79 -51.63 38.00
C ILE A 234 33.40 -52.85 38.87
N LYS A 235 33.39 -54.06 38.31
CA LYS A 235 33.29 -55.31 39.09
C LYS A 235 34.50 -56.18 38.90
#